data_AF-A0A8S1ND38-F1
#
_entry.id   AF-A0A8S1ND38-F1
#
_cell.length_a   1.000
_cell.length_b   1.000
_cell.length_c   1.000
_cell.angle_alpha   90.00
_cell.angle_beta   90.00
_cell.angle_gamma   90.00
#
_symmetry.space_group_name_H-M   'P 1'
#
loop_
_entity.id
_entity.type
_entity.pdbx_description
1 polymer ?
#
loop_
_entity_poly.entity_id
_entity_poly.type
_entity_poly.pdbx_seq_one_letter_code
_entity_poly.pdbx_strand_id
1 'polypeptide(L)'
;MGSHITTVKMNSFRKNTSPLLNVTLSKLRDYHASFKSICDNFSMDLSEFEHIFGASESAFVIWDTDNNGLIDSLELFSGICIFSDTKFDDKIRFLFDLFDFNELESLSPTDIEFMIYCCMSATFKIYSISSEINNEELTVFATKYFEKENRLTVVELIKASKNSPEVNDFFQIIKKDLIEKVDDIKIQQQQQQQQF
;
A
#
# COMPACT_ATOMS: atom_id res chain seq x y z
N MET A 1 6.18 3.51 -14.48
CA MET A 1 6.06 3.99 -13.09
C MET A 1 6.45 5.46 -12.89
N GLY A 2 7.33 6.07 -13.71
CA GLY A 2 7.81 7.45 -13.49
C GLY A 2 6.72 8.53 -13.66
N SER A 3 5.78 8.34 -14.58
CA SER A 3 4.66 9.27 -14.73
C SER A 3 3.72 9.22 -13.52
N HIS A 4 3.42 8.01 -13.03
CA HIS A 4 2.61 7.80 -11.83
C HIS A 4 3.24 8.44 -10.59
N ILE A 5 4.55 8.29 -10.39
CA ILE A 5 5.28 8.93 -9.28
C ILE A 5 5.14 10.45 -9.35
N THR A 6 5.20 11.03 -10.55
CA THR A 6 5.01 12.47 -10.75
C THR A 6 3.59 12.89 -10.36
N THR A 7 2.57 12.13 -10.79
CA THR A 7 1.17 12.37 -10.42
C THR A 7 0.96 12.27 -8.91
N VAL A 8 1.54 11.27 -8.24
CA VAL A 8 1.50 11.12 -6.78
C VAL A 8 2.15 12.32 -6.10
N LYS A 9 3.35 12.71 -6.55
CA LYS A 9 4.05 13.87 -6.00
C LYS A 9 3.21 15.15 -6.11
N MET A 10 2.54 15.37 -7.24
CA MET A 10 1.67 16.52 -7.45
C MET A 10 0.42 16.50 -6.56
N ASN A 11 -0.09 15.35 -6.17
CA ASN A 11 -1.33 15.21 -5.39
C ASN A 11 -1.11 14.85 -3.91
N SER A 12 0.13 14.73 -3.45
CA SER A 12 0.51 14.39 -2.07
C SER A 12 -0.16 15.25 -0.99
N PHE A 13 -0.59 16.48 -1.34
CA PHE A 13 -1.31 17.40 -0.47
C PHE A 13 -2.78 17.02 -0.20
N ARG A 14 -3.40 16.18 -1.04
CA ARG A 14 -4.78 15.71 -0.89
C ARG A 14 -4.71 14.32 -0.29
N LYS A 15 -5.22 14.12 0.93
CA LYS A 15 -5.19 12.80 1.55
C LYS A 15 -6.51 12.48 2.23
N ASN A 16 -7.06 11.32 1.89
CA ASN A 16 -8.15 10.76 2.68
C ASN A 16 -7.57 10.29 4.02
N THR A 17 -8.10 10.84 5.11
CA THR A 17 -7.72 10.42 6.46
C THR A 17 -8.38 9.07 6.76
N SER A 18 -7.67 7.97 6.48
CA SER A 18 -8.08 6.65 6.95
C SER A 18 -7.38 6.33 8.28
N PRO A 19 -8.09 5.80 9.29
CA PRO A 19 -7.50 5.33 10.54
C PRO A 19 -6.54 4.14 10.33
N LEU A 20 -6.53 3.54 9.13
CA LEU A 20 -5.70 2.40 8.78
C LEU A 20 -4.28 2.78 8.36
N LEU A 21 -3.98 4.08 8.28
CA LEU A 21 -2.65 4.57 7.91
C LEU A 21 -1.75 4.66 9.15
N ASN A 22 -0.44 4.43 8.97
CA ASN A 22 0.57 4.46 10.03
C ASN A 22 0.43 3.37 11.10
N VAL A 23 -0.18 2.22 10.76
CA VAL A 23 -0.21 1.06 11.65
C VAL A 23 1.16 0.38 11.76
N THR A 24 1.38 -0.37 12.84
CA THR A 24 2.61 -1.16 13.01
C THR A 24 2.54 -2.45 12.19
N LEU A 25 3.70 -3.05 11.89
CA LEU A 25 3.76 -4.35 11.20
C LEU A 25 2.98 -5.45 11.95
N SER A 26 3.02 -5.46 13.28
CA SER A 26 2.25 -6.43 14.08
C SER A 26 0.76 -6.27 13.81
N LYS A 27 0.25 -5.04 13.87
CA LYS A 27 -1.18 -4.77 13.66
C LYS A 27 -1.61 -5.09 12.23
N LEU A 28 -0.76 -4.81 11.24
CA LEU A 28 -0.98 -5.20 9.85
C LEU A 28 -1.07 -6.73 9.69
N ARG A 29 -0.18 -7.48 10.35
CA ARG A 29 -0.24 -8.96 10.35
C ARG A 29 -1.50 -9.49 11.04
N ASP A 30 -1.93 -8.86 12.13
CA ASP A 30 -3.18 -9.21 12.81
C ASP A 30 -4.38 -9.02 11.87
N TYR A 31 -4.46 -7.89 11.17
CA TYR A 31 -5.52 -7.64 10.19
C TYR A 31 -5.51 -8.68 9.06
N HIS A 32 -4.34 -9.02 8.53
CA HIS A 32 -4.22 -10.01 7.47
C HIS A 32 -4.60 -11.42 7.94
N ALA A 33 -4.26 -11.78 9.19
CA ALA A 33 -4.68 -13.05 9.78
C ALA A 33 -6.21 -13.10 10.00
N SER A 34 -6.82 -12.02 10.46
CA SER A 34 -8.27 -11.89 10.56
C SER A 34 -8.93 -12.02 9.19
N PHE A 35 -8.42 -11.31 8.18
CA PHE A 35 -8.90 -11.44 6.80
C PHE A 35 -8.89 -12.88 6.29
N LYS A 36 -7.75 -13.59 6.41
CA LYS A 36 -7.63 -15.00 6.01
C LYS A 36 -8.59 -15.94 6.75
N SER A 37 -9.09 -15.54 7.93
CA SER A 37 -10.01 -16.34 8.73
C SER A 37 -11.48 -16.01 8.49
N ILE A 38 -11.80 -14.83 7.96
CA ILE A 38 -13.16 -14.31 7.86
C ILE A 38 -13.63 -14.32 6.40
N CYS A 39 -12.75 -13.93 5.47
CA CYS A 39 -13.09 -13.76 4.07
C CYS A 39 -12.72 -15.02 3.28
N ASP A 40 -13.67 -15.51 2.49
CA ASP A 40 -13.48 -16.68 1.61
C ASP A 40 -12.86 -16.30 0.24
N ASN A 41 -12.87 -15.01 -0.10
CA ASN A 41 -12.46 -14.46 -1.39
C ASN A 41 -11.45 -13.30 -1.23
N PHE A 42 -10.89 -12.82 -2.34
CA PHE A 42 -10.02 -11.62 -2.38
C PHE A 42 -10.80 -10.29 -2.32
N SER A 43 -12.09 -10.34 -2.04
CA SER A 43 -12.98 -9.18 -1.90
C SER A 43 -13.52 -9.09 -0.48
N MET A 44 -13.79 -7.87 -0.01
CA MET A 44 -14.30 -7.62 1.33
C MET A 44 -15.52 -6.70 1.29
N ASP A 45 -16.63 -7.11 1.91
CA ASP A 45 -17.81 -6.26 2.09
C ASP A 45 -17.69 -5.33 3.32
N LEU A 46 -18.65 -4.43 3.49
CA LEU A 46 -18.65 -3.47 4.61
C LEU A 46 -18.66 -4.16 5.99
N SER A 47 -19.39 -5.26 6.13
CA SER A 47 -19.50 -5.98 7.42
C SER A 47 -18.18 -6.66 7.79
N GLU A 48 -17.54 -7.30 6.81
CA GLU A 48 -16.21 -7.90 6.96
C GLU A 48 -15.16 -6.84 7.27
N PHE A 49 -15.21 -5.70 6.58
CA PHE A 49 -14.31 -4.56 6.80
C PHE A 49 -14.44 -3.99 8.21
N GLU A 50 -15.67 -3.74 8.68
CA GLU A 50 -15.91 -3.26 10.04
C GLU A 50 -15.44 -4.29 11.07
N HIS A 51 -15.63 -5.59 10.82
CA HIS A 51 -15.23 -6.65 11.73
C HIS A 51 -13.71 -6.78 11.86
N ILE A 52 -12.98 -6.71 10.74
CA ILE A 52 -11.51 -6.86 10.71
C ILE A 52 -10.82 -5.61 11.25
N PHE A 53 -11.26 -4.43 10.80
CA PHE A 53 -10.53 -3.20 11.04
C PHE A 53 -11.09 -2.36 12.19
N GLY A 54 -12.36 -2.55 12.57
CA GLY A 54 -13.06 -1.65 13.51
C GLY A 54 -13.15 -0.21 12.99
N ALA A 55 -13.08 -0.04 11.67
CA ALA A 55 -13.09 1.27 11.01
C ALA A 55 -14.51 1.61 10.52
N SER A 56 -14.77 2.90 10.32
CA SER A 56 -16.08 3.40 9.89
C SER A 56 -16.33 3.20 8.39
N GLU A 57 -17.60 3.23 8.00
CA GLU A 57 -18.07 3.31 6.60
C GLU A 57 -17.34 4.39 5.78
N SER A 58 -16.97 5.52 6.39
CA SER A 58 -16.19 6.57 5.71
C SER A 58 -14.81 6.10 5.26
N ALA A 59 -14.21 5.13 5.96
CA ALA A 59 -12.95 4.51 5.52
C ALA A 59 -13.19 3.50 4.41
N PHE A 60 -14.34 2.81 4.40
CA PHE A 60 -14.75 1.86 3.37
C PHE A 60 -14.94 2.54 2.00
N VAL A 61 -15.63 3.69 1.97
CA VAL A 61 -15.92 4.46 0.74
C VAL A 61 -14.65 4.92 0.00
N ILE A 62 -13.51 5.07 0.68
CA ILE A 62 -12.23 5.39 0.03
C ILE A 62 -11.78 4.26 -0.90
N TRP A 63 -12.12 3.02 -0.56
CA TRP A 63 -11.66 1.82 -1.24
C TRP A 63 -12.67 1.28 -2.25
N ASP A 64 -13.96 1.38 -1.94
CA ASP A 64 -15.09 1.04 -2.82
C ASP A 64 -15.32 2.13 -3.88
N THR A 65 -14.36 2.29 -4.79
CA THR A 65 -14.35 3.38 -5.77
C THR A 65 -15.45 3.27 -6.83
N ASP A 66 -15.92 2.06 -7.14
CA ASP A 66 -17.00 1.81 -8.10
C ASP A 66 -18.37 1.66 -7.44
N ASN A 67 -18.46 1.81 -6.11
CA ASN A 67 -19.69 1.70 -5.30
C ASN A 67 -20.42 0.38 -5.54
N ASN A 68 -19.67 -0.71 -5.72
CA ASN A 68 -20.22 -2.05 -5.90
C ASN A 68 -20.44 -2.76 -4.54
N GLY A 69 -20.02 -2.14 -3.43
CA GLY A 69 -20.12 -2.68 -2.07
C GLY A 69 -19.02 -3.67 -1.70
N LEU A 70 -17.96 -3.77 -2.50
CA LEU A 70 -16.84 -4.69 -2.32
C LEU A 70 -15.50 -3.97 -2.50
N ILE A 71 -14.57 -4.23 -1.59
CA ILE A 71 -13.18 -3.75 -1.67
C ILE A 71 -12.27 -4.86 -2.16
N ASP A 72 -11.35 -4.53 -3.07
CA ASP A 72 -10.21 -5.39 -3.40
C ASP A 72 -9.24 -5.45 -2.20
N SER A 73 -9.12 -6.64 -1.61
CA SER A 73 -8.33 -6.86 -0.41
C SER A 73 -6.83 -6.72 -0.67
N LEU A 74 -6.36 -7.07 -1.87
CA LEU A 74 -4.94 -6.97 -2.22
C LEU A 74 -4.53 -5.51 -2.36
N GLU A 75 -5.38 -4.67 -2.95
CA GLU A 75 -5.16 -3.22 -2.99
C GLU A 75 -5.18 -2.63 -1.57
N LEU A 76 -6.16 -3.01 -0.74
CA LEU A 76 -6.27 -2.53 0.65
C LEU A 76 -5.03 -2.87 1.46
N PHE A 77 -4.63 -4.15 1.51
CA PHE A 77 -3.46 -4.58 2.28
C PHE A 77 -2.15 -4.02 1.72
N SER A 78 -2.03 -3.88 0.39
CA SER A 78 -0.89 -3.19 -0.24
C SER A 78 -0.78 -1.75 0.24
N GLY A 79 -1.91 -1.02 0.27
CA GLY A 79 -2.00 0.34 0.77
C GLY A 79 -1.63 0.48 2.25
N ILE A 80 -2.23 -0.34 3.11
CA ILE A 80 -1.90 -0.34 4.54
C ILE A 80 -0.42 -0.66 4.73
N CYS A 81 0.14 -1.61 3.96
CA CYS A 81 1.56 -1.94 4.00
C CYS A 81 2.46 -0.77 3.61
N ILE A 82 2.27 -0.15 2.44
CA ILE A 82 3.13 0.94 1.97
C ILE A 82 3.03 2.20 2.85
N PHE A 83 1.87 2.46 3.46
CA PHE A 83 1.65 3.58 4.41
C PHE A 83 1.81 3.21 5.89
N SER A 84 2.22 1.98 6.22
CA SER A 84 2.51 1.57 7.62
C SER A 84 3.77 2.25 8.17
N ASP A 85 3.91 2.32 9.49
CA ASP A 85 5.16 2.74 10.14
C ASP A 85 6.11 1.53 10.29
N THR A 86 6.65 1.09 9.15
CA THR A 86 7.43 -0.15 9.04
C THR A 86 8.68 0.09 8.20
N LYS A 87 9.74 -0.70 8.42
CA LYS A 87 10.96 -0.63 7.61
C LYS A 87 10.70 -1.09 6.18
N PHE A 88 11.46 -0.55 5.23
CA PHE A 88 11.35 -0.91 3.81
C PHE A 88 11.40 -2.42 3.57
N ASP A 89 12.41 -3.12 4.08
CA ASP A 89 12.58 -4.56 3.89
C ASP A 89 11.37 -5.35 4.44
N ASP A 90 10.81 -4.94 5.56
CA ASP A 90 9.65 -5.58 6.18
C ASP A 90 8.36 -5.33 5.37
N LYS A 91 8.23 -4.16 4.74
CA LYS A 91 7.13 -3.86 3.79
C LYS A 91 7.21 -4.77 2.56
N ILE A 92 8.39 -4.90 1.97
CA ILE A 92 8.61 -5.78 0.81
C ILE A 92 8.34 -7.24 1.18
N ARG A 93 8.76 -7.69 2.37
CA ARG A 93 8.44 -9.04 2.87
C ARG A 93 6.94 -9.27 3.03
N PHE A 94 6.23 -8.32 3.61
CA PHE A 94 4.78 -8.45 3.75
C PHE A 94 4.08 -8.49 2.37
N LEU A 95 4.48 -7.62 1.44
CA LEU A 95 3.96 -7.65 0.07
C LEU A 95 4.29 -8.98 -0.62
N PHE A 96 5.50 -9.50 -0.43
CA PHE A 96 5.88 -10.80 -0.95
C PHE A 96 4.95 -11.91 -0.46
N ASP A 97 4.74 -12.00 0.86
CA ASP A 97 3.86 -12.99 1.48
C ASP A 97 2.38 -12.82 1.05
N LEU A 98 1.97 -11.61 0.66
CA LEU A 98 0.62 -11.30 0.20
C LEU A 98 0.37 -11.76 -1.24
N PHE A 99 1.39 -11.70 -2.11
CA PHE A 99 1.28 -12.04 -3.53
C PHE A 99 1.84 -13.41 -3.91
N ASP A 100 2.47 -14.14 -2.97
CA ASP A 100 2.90 -15.53 -3.16
C ASP A 100 1.71 -16.51 -3.05
N PHE A 101 0.73 -16.36 -3.96
CA PHE A 101 -0.55 -17.10 -3.93
C PHE A 101 -0.39 -18.62 -4.01
N ASN A 102 0.70 -19.07 -4.64
CA ASN A 102 0.97 -20.49 -4.88
C ASN A 102 1.99 -21.07 -3.89
N GLU A 103 2.40 -20.29 -2.88
CA GLU A 103 3.33 -20.70 -1.82
C GLU A 103 4.61 -21.32 -2.38
N LEU A 104 5.12 -20.80 -3.50
CA LEU A 104 6.35 -21.27 -4.14
C LEU A 104 7.61 -20.60 -3.58
N GLU A 105 7.48 -19.78 -2.54
CA GLU A 105 8.55 -18.97 -1.95
C GLU A 105 9.28 -18.11 -2.99
N SER A 106 8.56 -17.76 -4.06
CA SER A 106 9.07 -17.00 -5.18
C SER A 106 7.90 -16.37 -5.94
N LEU A 107 8.07 -15.18 -6.51
CA LEU A 107 7.03 -14.49 -7.29
C LEU A 107 7.35 -14.55 -8.77
N SER A 108 6.35 -14.84 -9.62
CA SER A 108 6.49 -14.67 -11.06
C SER A 108 6.51 -13.18 -11.46
N PRO A 109 6.98 -12.86 -12.67
CA PRO A 109 6.91 -11.50 -13.20
C PRO A 109 5.47 -10.94 -13.22
N THR A 110 4.48 -11.78 -13.49
CA THR A 110 3.06 -11.41 -13.44
C THR A 110 2.61 -11.07 -12.01
N ASP A 111 3.04 -11.86 -11.01
CA ASP A 111 2.72 -11.59 -9.59
C ASP A 111 3.33 -10.25 -9.15
N ILE A 112 4.56 -9.95 -9.58
CA ILE A 112 5.25 -8.69 -9.29
C ILE A 112 4.58 -7.51 -9.98
N GLU A 113 4.20 -7.64 -11.26
CA GLU A 113 3.47 -6.60 -11.99
C GLU A 113 2.15 -6.27 -11.30
N PHE A 114 1.40 -7.31 -10.90
CA PHE A 114 0.14 -7.13 -10.18
C PHE A 114 0.35 -6.52 -8.80
N MET A 115 1.39 -6.92 -8.06
CA MET A 115 1.78 -6.30 -6.79
C MET A 115 2.07 -4.79 -6.94
N ILE A 116 2.81 -4.41 -7.99
CA ILE A 116 3.12 -2.99 -8.27
C ILE A 116 1.83 -2.23 -8.62
N TYR A 117 0.95 -2.84 -9.41
CA TYR A 117 -0.36 -2.26 -9.73
C TYR A 117 -1.18 -2.01 -8.46
N CYS A 118 -1.33 -3.00 -7.58
CA CYS A 118 -2.09 -2.86 -6.33
C CYS A 118 -1.50 -1.76 -5.43
N CYS A 119 -0.17 -1.66 -5.33
CA CYS A 119 0.49 -0.57 -4.59
C CYS A 119 0.16 0.80 -5.19
N MET A 120 0.15 0.92 -6.52
CA MET A 120 -0.16 2.17 -7.20
C MET A 120 -1.63 2.55 -7.08
N SER A 121 -2.54 1.59 -7.26
CA SER A 121 -3.99 1.77 -7.11
C SER A 121 -4.34 2.23 -5.70
N ALA A 122 -3.82 1.54 -4.69
CA ALA A 122 -3.99 1.94 -3.30
C ALA A 122 -3.49 3.37 -3.03
N THR A 123 -2.35 3.73 -3.62
CA THR A 123 -1.78 5.08 -3.50
C THR A 123 -2.68 6.14 -4.13
N PHE A 124 -3.21 5.87 -5.33
CA PHE A 124 -4.13 6.77 -6.01
C PHE A 124 -5.42 6.98 -5.21
N LYS A 125 -6.00 5.90 -4.66
CA LYS A 125 -7.17 5.95 -3.77
C LYS A 125 -6.90 6.79 -2.51
N ILE A 126 -5.74 6.61 -1.87
CA ILE A 126 -5.37 7.36 -0.66
C ILE A 126 -5.16 8.85 -0.93
N TYR A 127 -4.57 9.21 -2.07
CA TYR A 127 -4.36 10.61 -2.47
C TYR A 127 -5.53 11.23 -3.27
N SER A 128 -6.65 10.52 -3.40
CA SER A 128 -7.81 10.94 -4.20
C SER A 128 -7.45 11.33 -5.64
N ILE A 129 -6.55 10.56 -6.26
CA ILE A 129 -6.12 10.74 -7.65
C ILE A 129 -7.10 10.00 -8.55
N SER A 130 -7.79 10.73 -9.43
CA SER A 130 -8.73 10.18 -10.40
C SER A 130 -8.09 9.84 -11.75
N SER A 131 -6.76 9.86 -11.85
CA SER A 131 -6.04 9.50 -13.08
C SER A 131 -6.01 7.99 -13.26
N GLU A 132 -6.11 7.53 -14.51
CA GLU A 132 -5.95 6.10 -14.82
C GLU A 132 -4.51 5.64 -14.62
N ILE A 133 -4.36 4.41 -14.17
CA ILE A 133 -3.06 3.75 -14.05
C ILE A 133 -2.67 3.23 -15.43
N ASN A 134 -1.62 3.80 -16.00
CA ASN A 134 -1.01 3.27 -17.22
C ASN A 134 -0.35 1.90 -16.95
N ASN A 135 -1.05 0.82 -17.31
CA ASN A 135 -0.59 -0.56 -17.15
C ASN A 135 0.65 -0.86 -18.00
N GLU A 136 0.73 -0.36 -19.24
CA GLU A 136 1.91 -0.59 -20.11
C GLU A 136 3.19 -0.04 -19.47
N GLU A 137 3.10 1.12 -18.81
CA GLU A 137 4.23 1.71 -18.12
C GLU A 137 4.62 0.96 -16.83
N LEU A 138 3.67 0.24 -16.21
CA LEU A 138 3.97 -0.69 -15.12
C LEU A 138 4.62 -1.97 -15.64
N THR A 139 4.13 -2.55 -16.74
CA THR A 139 4.72 -3.72 -17.40
C THR A 139 6.18 -3.45 -17.81
N VAL A 140 6.44 -2.28 -18.44
CA VAL A 140 7.79 -1.87 -18.85
C VAL A 140 8.70 -1.73 -17.63
N PHE A 141 8.19 -1.13 -16.55
CA PHE A 141 8.93 -0.98 -15.30
C PHE A 141 9.25 -2.35 -14.66
N ALA A 142 8.25 -3.23 -14.54
CA ALA A 142 8.41 -4.57 -13.97
C ALA A 142 9.45 -5.37 -14.77
N THR A 143 9.33 -5.37 -16.09
CA THR A 143 10.26 -6.06 -17.01
C THR A 143 11.69 -5.54 -16.89
N LYS A 144 11.86 -4.23 -16.70
CA LYS A 144 13.19 -3.58 -16.62
C LYS A 144 13.96 -3.96 -15.35
N TYR A 145 13.28 -4.10 -14.21
CA TYR A 145 13.94 -4.25 -12.90
C TYR A 145 13.81 -5.62 -12.26
N PHE A 146 12.84 -6.44 -12.67
CA PHE A 146 12.51 -7.70 -12.00
C PHE A 146 12.65 -8.94 -12.90
N GLU A 147 13.21 -8.78 -14.11
CA GLU A 147 13.43 -9.83 -15.14
C GLU A 147 12.15 -10.54 -15.62
N LYS A 148 12.04 -10.79 -16.93
CA LYS A 148 10.79 -11.35 -17.53
C LYS A 148 10.65 -12.87 -17.42
N GLU A 149 11.75 -13.59 -17.18
CA GLU A 149 11.75 -15.06 -17.31
C GLU A 149 11.97 -15.80 -15.98
N ASN A 150 12.37 -15.09 -14.93
CA ASN A 150 12.70 -15.70 -13.65
C ASN A 150 11.66 -15.34 -12.59
N ARG A 151 11.36 -16.32 -11.73
CA ARG A 151 10.69 -16.04 -10.46
C ARG A 151 11.71 -15.45 -9.50
N LEU A 152 11.32 -14.47 -8.69
CA LEU A 152 12.20 -13.85 -7.70
C LEU A 152 11.86 -14.32 -6.30
N THR A 153 12.88 -14.68 -5.52
CA THR A 153 12.76 -14.87 -4.08
C THR A 153 12.62 -13.51 -3.37
N VAL A 154 12.19 -13.52 -2.11
CA VAL A 154 12.07 -12.28 -1.31
C VAL A 154 13.38 -11.50 -1.20
N VAL A 155 14.52 -12.19 -1.17
CA VAL A 155 15.85 -11.56 -1.08
C VAL A 155 16.19 -10.83 -2.38
N GLU A 156 15.90 -11.46 -3.52
CA GLU A 156 16.10 -10.87 -4.84
C GLU A 156 15.16 -9.69 -5.07
N LEU A 157 13.88 -9.83 -4.66
CA LEU A 157 12.90 -8.75 -4.73
C LEU A 157 13.37 -7.53 -3.94
N ILE A 158 13.78 -7.69 -2.67
CA ILE A 158 14.31 -6.58 -1.85
C ILE A 158 15.51 -5.91 -2.54
N LYS A 159 16.43 -6.70 -3.09
CA LYS A 159 17.61 -6.19 -3.78
C LYS A 159 17.23 -5.40 -5.05
N ALA A 160 16.33 -5.94 -5.87
CA ALA A 160 15.83 -5.28 -7.06
C ALA A 160 15.09 -3.98 -6.72
N SER A 161 14.21 -4.01 -5.72
CA SER A 161 13.47 -2.83 -5.24
C SER A 161 14.40 -1.73 -4.71
N LYS A 162 15.48 -2.06 -3.99
CA LYS A 162 16.48 -1.09 -3.52
C LYS A 162 17.27 -0.44 -4.66
N ASN A 163 17.50 -1.18 -5.74
CA ASN A 163 18.27 -0.71 -6.90
C ASN A 163 17.42 0.11 -7.88
N SER A 164 16.09 0.15 -7.73
CA SER A 164 15.22 0.97 -8.56
C SER A 164 15.12 2.40 -8.01
N PRO A 165 15.56 3.42 -8.76
CA PRO A 165 15.32 4.82 -8.41
C PRO A 165 13.84 5.15 -8.25
N GLU A 166 12.98 4.59 -9.11
CA GLU A 166 11.54 4.83 -9.10
C GLU A 166 10.90 4.31 -7.81
N VAL A 167 11.28 3.14 -7.32
CA VAL A 167 10.81 2.61 -6.03
C VAL A 167 11.28 3.49 -4.88
N ASN A 168 12.56 3.91 -4.90
CA ASN A 168 13.09 4.78 -3.87
C ASN A 168 12.36 6.14 -3.83
N ASP A 169 12.12 6.75 -4.98
CA ASP A 169 11.39 8.03 -5.09
C ASP A 169 9.94 7.88 -4.60
N PHE A 170 9.27 6.78 -4.96
CA PHE A 170 7.92 6.46 -4.50
C PHE A 170 7.84 6.38 -2.97
N PHE A 171 8.74 5.60 -2.33
CA PHE A 171 8.77 5.49 -0.86
C PHE A 171 9.24 6.78 -0.18
N GLN A 172 10.06 7.61 -0.83
CA GLN A 172 10.44 8.92 -0.29
C GLN A 172 9.25 9.88 -0.24
N ILE A 173 8.39 9.90 -1.25
CA ILE A 173 7.17 10.72 -1.24
C ILE A 173 6.28 10.29 -0.07
N ILE A 174 6.01 8.99 0.06
CA ILE A 174 5.20 8.45 1.15
C ILE A 174 5.83 8.76 2.52
N LYS A 175 7.16 8.59 2.67
CA LYS A 175 7.87 8.83 3.93
C LYS A 175 7.88 10.30 4.32
N LYS A 176 8.04 11.22 3.38
CA LYS A 176 8.00 12.65 3.66
C LYS A 176 6.65 13.03 4.26
N ASP A 177 5.57 12.50 3.72
CA ASP A 177 4.21 12.71 4.22
C ASP A 177 3.98 12.10 5.61
N LEU A 178 4.65 10.98 5.93
CA LEU A 178 4.60 10.38 7.28
C LEU A 178 5.27 11.28 8.32
N ILE A 179 6.40 11.92 7.95
CA ILE A 179 7.19 12.77 8.86
C ILE A 179 6.47 14.10 9.13
N GLU A 180 5.93 14.75 8.09
CA GLU A 180 5.20 16.03 8.24
C GLU A 180 4.02 15.90 9.22
N LYS A 181 3.31 14.77 9.21
CA LYS A 181 2.24 14.49 10.19
C LYS A 181 2.71 14.33 11.64
N VAL A 182 3.88 13.71 11.86
CA VAL A 182 4.42 13.53 13.22
C VAL A 182 4.79 14.87 13.84
N ASP A 183 5.31 15.78 13.03
CA ASP A 183 5.68 17.13 13.50
C ASP A 183 4.44 17.97 13.81
N ASP A 184 3.38 17.91 12.99
CA ASP A 184 2.11 18.58 13.28
C ASP A 184 1.45 18.09 14.58
N ILE A 185 1.45 16.77 14.84
CA ILE A 185 0.89 16.19 16.07
C ILE A 185 1.71 16.66 17.30
N LYS A 186 3.04 16.67 17.20
CA LYS A 186 3.91 17.12 18.29
C LYS A 186 3.72 18.60 18.60
N ILE A 187 3.55 19.43 17.58
CA ILE A 187 3.30 20.88 17.74
C ILE A 187 1.95 21.11 18.44
N GLN A 188 0.90 20.39 18.05
CA GLN A 188 -0.42 20.50 18.70
C GLN A 188 -0.40 20.03 20.16
N GLN A 189 0.31 18.95 20.47
CA GLN A 189 0.47 18.45 21.84
C GLN A 189 1.28 19.42 22.73
N GLN A 190 2.31 20.08 22.18
CA GLN A 190 3.06 21.10 22.90
C GLN A 190 2.24 22.38 23.17
N GLN A 191 1.39 22.79 22.23
CA GLN A 191 0.52 23.96 22.41
C GLN A 191 -0.58 23.71 23.44
N GLN A 192 -1.13 22.49 23.53
CA GLN A 192 -2.11 22.13 24.56
C GLN A 192 -1.49 22.04 25.97
N GLN A 193 -0.21 21.66 26.09
CA GLN A 193 0.49 21.63 27.38
C GLN A 193 0.90 23.02 27.90
N GLN A 194 0.92 24.05 27.05
CA GLN A 194 1.23 25.43 27.45
C GLN A 194 -0.01 26.27 27.82
N GLN A 195 -1.22 25.71 27.71
CA GLN A 195 -2.48 26.37 28.08
C GLN A 195 -3.02 25.95 29.46
N PHE A 196 -2.22 25.24 30.27
CA PHE A 196 -2.52 24.91 31.67
C PHE A 196 -1.46 25.48 32.62
#